data_AF-A0A4Q0IZX6-F1
#
_entry.id   AF-A0A4Q0IZX6-F1
#
_cell.length_a   1.000
_cell.length_b   1.000
_cell.length_c   1.000
_cell.angle_alpha   90.00
_cell.angle_beta   90.00
_cell.angle_gamma   90.00
#
_symmetry.space_group_name_H-M   'P 1'
#
loop_
_entity.id
_entity.type
_entity.pdbx_description
1 polymer ?
#
loop_
_entity_poly.entity_id
_entity_poly.type
_entity_poly.pdbx_seq_one_letter_code
_entity_poly.pdbx_strand_id
1 'polypeptide(L)'
;MSDSTITGAICSLLPDGEGSGGVLTPAVAERLMELYPYFALPASIVLRESGGMMSHEERRRLTRHLARTAPSPVVLATLLNDSDEPFYPDEKVATPSTESAIDTFLSTYGSGGEDDEVLNRLIFNPTPDYAQLLAKEEQHNLPSVSDGGDSHDDLLNRFIIKQKQQEGSAPQDEPSRIPAVTVENRHSDDAAAGQQQETSLLSESLAKIFIRQRQYERAYEIISQLSLNYPEKSVYFADQMRFLRKVIANRRRNAGKQ
;
A
#
# COMPACT_ATOMS: atom_id res chain seq x y z
N MET A 1 -29.42 3.07 35.73
CA MET A 1 -29.24 2.29 36.98
C MET A 1 -27.85 2.61 37.48
N SER A 2 -27.66 2.86 38.77
CA SER A 2 -26.32 3.10 39.32
C SER A 2 -25.47 1.84 39.15
N ASP A 3 -24.22 2.00 38.73
CA ASP A 3 -23.27 0.89 38.52
C ASP A 3 -23.16 -0.01 39.76
N SER A 4 -23.26 0.56 40.96
CA SER A 4 -23.29 -0.15 42.25
C SER A 4 -24.45 -1.14 42.41
N THR A 5 -25.59 -0.89 41.77
CA THR A 5 -26.75 -1.79 41.82
C THR A 5 -26.52 -3.00 40.91
N ILE A 6 -25.83 -2.80 39.79
CA ILE A 6 -25.49 -3.85 38.83
C ILE A 6 -24.38 -4.74 39.41
N THR A 7 -23.34 -4.15 39.99
CA THR A 7 -22.28 -4.93 40.66
C THR A 7 -22.83 -5.75 41.83
N GLY A 8 -23.72 -5.18 42.65
CA GLY A 8 -24.38 -5.90 43.73
C GLY A 8 -25.20 -7.11 43.26
N ALA A 9 -25.94 -6.97 42.16
CA ALA A 9 -26.70 -8.06 41.56
C ALA A 9 -25.81 -9.14 40.92
N ILE A 10 -24.63 -8.77 40.41
CA ILE A 10 -23.65 -9.73 39.89
C ILE A 10 -23.02 -10.54 41.02
N CYS A 11 -22.66 -9.87 42.12
CA CYS A 11 -22.06 -10.51 43.29
C CYS A 11 -23.02 -11.49 44.00
N SER A 12 -24.34 -11.28 43.90
CA SER A 12 -25.34 -12.18 44.49
C SER A 12 -25.56 -13.49 43.70
N LEU A 13 -24.99 -13.62 42.51
CA LEU A 13 -25.02 -14.87 41.72
C LEU A 13 -24.08 -15.95 42.30
N LEU A 14 -23.25 -15.60 43.28
CA LEU A 14 -22.33 -16.51 43.95
C LEU A 14 -23.03 -17.23 45.12
N PRO A 15 -23.02 -18.56 45.18
CA PRO A 15 -23.76 -19.32 46.19
C PRO A 15 -23.25 -19.15 47.64
N ASP A 16 -22.02 -18.68 47.85
CA ASP A 16 -21.32 -18.77 49.14
C ASP A 16 -21.25 -17.47 49.97
N GLY A 17 -22.04 -16.44 49.64
CA GLY A 17 -22.10 -15.20 50.44
C GLY A 17 -20.85 -14.30 50.38
N GLU A 18 -19.85 -14.65 49.57
CA GLU A 18 -18.65 -13.83 49.34
C GLU A 18 -18.94 -12.52 48.59
N GLY A 19 -20.17 -12.36 48.06
CA GLY A 19 -20.66 -11.15 47.39
C GLY A 19 -21.25 -10.08 48.30
N SER A 20 -21.22 -10.27 49.63
CA SER A 20 -21.88 -9.43 50.64
C SER A 20 -21.49 -7.94 50.61
N GLY A 21 -20.36 -7.58 49.98
CA GLY A 21 -19.85 -6.21 49.96
C GLY A 21 -20.30 -5.31 48.80
N GLY A 22 -21.01 -5.83 47.79
CA GLY A 22 -21.38 -5.04 46.59
C GLY A 22 -20.19 -4.57 45.73
N VAL A 23 -18.96 -4.93 46.12
CA VAL A 23 -17.71 -4.63 45.43
C VAL A 23 -17.23 -5.88 44.71
N LEU A 24 -16.91 -5.75 43.43
CA LEU A 24 -16.44 -6.85 42.60
C LEU A 24 -14.90 -6.94 42.70
N THR A 25 -14.40 -7.81 43.57
CA THR A 25 -12.96 -8.07 43.70
C THR A 25 -12.49 -9.00 42.57
N PRO A 26 -11.19 -8.98 42.20
CA PRO A 26 -10.67 -9.88 41.16
C PRO A 26 -10.89 -11.36 41.51
N ALA A 27 -10.78 -11.74 42.79
CA ALA A 27 -11.04 -13.12 43.24
C ALA A 27 -12.49 -13.56 43.01
N VAL A 28 -13.46 -12.67 43.29
CA VAL A 28 -14.88 -12.95 43.03
C VAL A 28 -15.16 -13.05 41.53
N ALA A 29 -14.53 -12.19 40.72
CA ALA A 29 -14.65 -12.28 39.26
C ALA A 29 -14.08 -13.60 38.71
N GLU A 30 -12.95 -14.08 39.23
CA GLU A 30 -12.40 -15.39 38.83
C GLU A 30 -13.36 -16.53 39.16
N ARG A 31 -13.98 -16.53 40.35
CA ARG A 31 -14.99 -17.53 40.70
C ARG A 31 -16.22 -17.47 39.80
N LEU A 32 -16.68 -16.28 39.45
CA LEU A 32 -17.78 -16.12 38.50
C LEU A 32 -17.40 -16.61 37.09
N MET A 33 -16.15 -16.44 36.67
CA MET A 33 -15.66 -16.94 35.38
C MET A 33 -15.56 -18.47 35.34
N GLU A 34 -15.27 -19.11 36.48
CA GLU A 34 -15.28 -20.57 36.61
C GLU A 34 -16.71 -21.14 36.55
N LEU A 35 -17.64 -20.52 37.28
CA LEU A 35 -19.05 -20.96 37.33
C LEU A 35 -19.82 -20.61 36.06
N TYR A 36 -19.53 -19.45 35.46
CA TYR A 36 -20.21 -18.92 34.29
C TYR A 36 -19.21 -18.52 33.20
N PRO A 37 -18.64 -19.48 32.44
CA PRO A 37 -17.57 -19.21 31.47
C PRO A 37 -17.95 -18.32 30.28
N TYR A 38 -19.25 -18.10 30.08
CA TYR A 38 -19.84 -17.26 29.04
C TYR A 38 -20.09 -15.82 29.51
N PHE A 39 -19.93 -15.54 30.80
CA PHE A 39 -20.33 -14.27 31.39
C PHE A 39 -19.20 -13.23 31.33
N ALA A 40 -19.29 -12.32 30.36
CA ALA A 40 -18.24 -11.32 30.09
C ALA A 40 -18.21 -10.13 31.07
N LEU A 41 -19.34 -9.81 31.71
CA LEU A 41 -19.51 -8.58 32.48
C LEU A 41 -18.59 -8.47 33.70
N PRO A 42 -18.40 -9.52 34.55
CA PRO A 42 -17.54 -9.41 35.72
C PRO A 42 -16.10 -9.06 35.34
N ALA A 43 -15.57 -9.71 34.30
CA ALA A 43 -14.23 -9.43 33.79
C ALA A 43 -14.11 -7.98 33.27
N SER A 44 -15.12 -7.47 32.57
CA SER A 44 -15.13 -6.09 32.07
C SER A 44 -15.16 -5.04 33.19
N ILE A 45 -15.92 -5.30 34.26
CA ILE A 45 -16.04 -4.39 35.42
C ILE A 45 -14.73 -4.38 36.20
N VAL A 46 -14.12 -5.54 36.47
CA VAL A 46 -12.83 -5.62 37.15
C VAL A 46 -11.73 -4.91 36.34
N LEU A 47 -11.70 -5.11 35.02
CA LEU A 47 -10.74 -4.42 34.14
C LEU A 47 -10.93 -2.90 34.17
N ARG A 48 -12.16 -2.41 34.27
CA ARG A 48 -12.47 -0.97 34.35
C ARG A 48 -12.09 -0.36 35.70
N GLU A 49 -12.42 -1.04 36.80
CA GLU A 49 -12.24 -0.50 38.15
C GLU A 49 -10.82 -0.67 38.69
N SER A 50 -10.18 -1.82 38.40
CA SER A 50 -8.87 -2.16 38.97
C SER A 50 -7.78 -2.46 37.94
N GLY A 51 -8.07 -2.37 36.62
CA GLY A 51 -7.13 -2.75 35.57
C GLY A 51 -5.81 -1.95 35.50
N GLY A 52 -5.74 -0.78 36.16
CA GLY A 52 -4.49 -0.01 36.31
C GLY A 52 -3.61 -0.46 37.49
N MET A 53 -4.16 -1.20 38.46
CA MET A 53 -3.46 -1.68 39.65
C MET A 53 -3.12 -3.18 39.61
N MET A 54 -3.65 -3.91 38.62
CA MET A 54 -3.39 -5.35 38.43
C MET A 54 -2.04 -5.62 37.75
N SER A 55 -1.51 -6.83 37.94
CA SER A 55 -0.35 -7.27 37.17
C SER A 55 -0.67 -7.36 35.67
N HIS A 56 0.35 -7.21 34.83
CA HIS A 56 0.21 -7.36 33.38
C HIS A 56 -0.36 -8.73 32.98
N GLU A 57 -0.06 -9.78 33.76
CA GLU A 57 -0.51 -11.14 33.52
C GLU A 57 -2.00 -11.31 33.82
N GLU A 58 -2.47 -10.82 34.98
CA GLU A 58 -3.88 -10.86 35.37
C GLU A 58 -4.74 -10.05 34.39
N ARG A 59 -4.28 -8.86 34.02
CA ARG A 59 -4.94 -8.03 33.01
C ARG A 59 -5.08 -8.80 31.69
N ARG A 60 -3.99 -9.41 31.21
CA ARG A 60 -4.01 -10.18 29.95
C ARG A 60 -4.92 -11.39 30.03
N ARG A 61 -5.02 -12.05 31.19
CA ARG A 61 -5.93 -13.19 31.42
C ARG A 61 -7.39 -12.76 31.29
N LEU A 62 -7.78 -11.66 31.94
CA LEU A 62 -9.14 -11.10 31.86
C LEU A 62 -9.49 -10.61 30.45
N THR A 63 -8.57 -9.89 29.79
CA THR A 63 -8.77 -9.43 28.40
C THR A 63 -8.97 -10.61 27.44
N ARG A 64 -8.20 -11.68 27.58
CA ARG A 64 -8.38 -12.90 26.76
C ARG A 64 -9.72 -13.57 27.01
N HIS A 65 -10.15 -13.63 28.27
CA HIS A 65 -11.46 -14.19 28.59
C HIS A 65 -12.57 -13.38 27.92
N LEU A 66 -12.49 -12.05 27.98
CA LEU A 66 -13.43 -11.13 27.36
C LEU A 66 -13.43 -11.23 25.83
N ALA A 67 -12.26 -11.41 25.22
CA ALA A 67 -12.12 -11.69 23.78
C ALA A 67 -12.78 -12.99 23.34
N ARG A 68 -12.78 -14.01 24.21
CA ARG A 68 -13.42 -15.29 23.93
C ARG A 68 -14.94 -15.25 24.11
N THR A 69 -15.44 -14.44 25.04
CA THR A 69 -16.87 -14.37 25.38
C THR A 69 -17.63 -13.29 24.59
N ALA A 70 -16.93 -12.31 24.02
CA ALA A 70 -17.54 -11.25 23.22
C ALA A 70 -18.11 -11.81 21.90
N PRO A 71 -19.40 -11.52 21.57
CA PRO A 71 -20.00 -11.95 20.31
C PRO A 71 -19.46 -11.21 19.07
N SER A 72 -18.94 -9.99 19.25
CA SER A 72 -18.45 -9.16 18.15
C SER A 72 -17.29 -8.26 18.60
N PRO A 73 -16.43 -7.81 17.66
CA PRO A 73 -15.34 -6.89 17.97
C PRO A 73 -15.84 -5.53 18.48
N VAL A 74 -17.03 -5.10 18.05
CA VAL A 74 -17.66 -3.86 18.55
C VAL A 74 -18.03 -4.01 20.02
N VAL A 75 -18.65 -5.14 20.39
CA VAL A 75 -19.00 -5.41 21.80
C VAL A 75 -17.74 -5.52 22.65
N LEU A 76 -16.69 -6.17 22.16
CA LEU A 76 -15.39 -6.21 22.83
C LEU A 76 -14.83 -4.81 23.10
N ALA A 77 -14.81 -3.94 22.09
CA ALA A 77 -14.33 -2.57 22.23
C ALA A 77 -15.15 -1.78 23.26
N THR A 78 -16.48 -1.93 23.25
CA THR A 78 -17.34 -1.29 24.25
C THR A 78 -17.11 -1.81 25.67
N LEU A 79 -16.79 -3.10 25.83
CA LEU A 79 -16.56 -3.73 27.13
C LEU A 79 -15.18 -3.38 27.70
N LEU A 80 -14.16 -3.30 26.84
CA LEU A 80 -12.82 -2.83 27.22
C LEU A 80 -12.78 -1.33 27.50
N ASN A 81 -13.82 -0.59 27.08
CA ASN A 81 -13.86 0.87 27.15
C ASN A 81 -12.67 1.50 26.40
N ASP A 82 -12.15 0.81 25.38
CA ASP A 82 -11.10 1.25 24.46
C ASP A 82 -11.67 2.21 23.39
N SER A 83 -12.67 3.01 23.75
CA SER A 83 -13.41 3.84 22.80
C SER A 83 -12.63 5.02 22.23
N ASP A 84 -11.38 5.24 22.65
CA ASP A 84 -10.62 6.43 22.26
C ASP A 84 -9.15 6.18 21.84
N GLU A 85 -8.74 4.93 21.60
CA GLU A 85 -7.49 4.70 20.86
C GLU A 85 -7.82 4.43 19.38
N PRO A 86 -7.48 5.34 18.46
CA PRO A 86 -7.63 5.06 17.04
C PRO A 86 -6.91 3.74 16.74
N PHE A 87 -7.59 2.84 16.00
CA PHE A 87 -7.05 1.54 15.58
C PHE A 87 -5.67 1.65 14.92
N TYR A 88 -5.36 2.83 14.39
CA TYR A 88 -4.03 3.22 13.99
C TYR A 88 -3.44 4.15 15.06
N PRO A 89 -2.26 3.84 15.64
CA PRO A 89 -1.54 4.84 16.41
C PRO A 89 -1.39 6.09 15.55
N ASP A 90 -1.54 7.28 16.14
CA ASP A 90 -1.21 8.52 15.43
C ASP A 90 0.17 8.32 14.81
N GLU A 91 0.19 8.23 13.49
CA GLU A 91 1.40 7.98 12.75
C GLU A 91 2.28 9.16 13.13
N LYS A 92 3.32 8.90 13.93
CA LYS A 92 4.37 9.88 14.16
C LYS A 92 5.05 9.99 12.82
N VAL A 93 4.49 10.80 11.94
CA VAL A 93 5.08 11.16 10.67
C VAL A 93 6.28 12.02 11.07
N ALA A 94 7.37 11.35 11.44
CA ALA A 94 8.68 11.94 11.35
C ALA A 94 8.89 12.08 9.84
N THR A 95 8.38 13.17 9.24
CA THR A 95 8.86 13.59 7.95
C THR A 95 10.32 13.94 8.18
N PRO A 96 11.30 13.10 7.77
CA PRO A 96 12.68 13.52 7.89
C PRO A 96 12.81 14.85 7.16
N SER A 97 13.59 15.77 7.74
CA SER A 97 13.96 17.01 7.04
C SER A 97 14.51 16.65 5.66
N THR A 98 14.30 17.52 4.67
CA THR A 98 14.84 17.32 3.31
C THR A 98 16.33 17.02 3.34
N GLU A 99 17.08 17.68 4.23
CA GLU A 99 18.51 17.46 4.42
C GLU A 99 18.80 16.05 4.98
N SER A 100 18.04 15.62 5.99
CA SER A 100 18.18 14.27 6.57
C SER A 100 17.84 13.16 5.57
N ALA A 101 16.84 13.38 4.71
CA ALA A 101 16.50 12.45 3.64
C ALA A 101 17.61 12.38 2.58
N ILE A 102 18.19 13.53 2.21
CA ILE A 102 19.31 13.60 1.26
C ILE A 102 20.55 12.93 1.84
N ASP A 103 20.88 13.18 3.11
CA ASP A 103 22.05 12.58 3.77
C ASP A 103 21.89 11.07 3.92
N THR A 104 20.71 10.60 4.31
CA THR A 104 20.41 9.15 4.37
C THR A 104 20.52 8.54 2.98
N PHE A 105 20.01 9.20 1.95
CA PHE A 105 20.10 8.72 0.57
C PHE A 105 21.55 8.66 0.07
N LEU A 106 22.33 9.72 0.24
CA LEU A 106 23.73 9.76 -0.18
C LEU A 106 24.60 8.78 0.61
N SER A 107 24.30 8.54 1.89
CA SER A 107 25.00 7.53 2.69
C SER A 107 24.66 6.09 2.29
N THR A 108 23.42 5.84 1.84
CA THR A 108 22.94 4.50 1.50
C THR A 108 23.25 4.14 0.04
N TYR A 109 23.20 5.12 -0.87
CA TYR A 109 23.29 4.90 -2.33
C TYR A 109 24.42 5.70 -3.01
N GLY A 110 25.15 6.55 -2.28
CA GLY A 110 26.26 7.34 -2.85
C GLY A 110 27.55 6.55 -3.10
N SER A 111 27.64 5.33 -2.57
CA SER A 111 28.70 4.38 -2.87
C SER A 111 28.30 3.53 -4.08
N GLY A 112 28.61 4.02 -5.28
CA GLY A 112 28.25 3.41 -6.57
C GLY A 112 28.67 1.94 -6.67
N GLY A 113 27.70 1.07 -6.43
CA GLY A 113 27.83 -0.40 -6.43
C GLY A 113 26.59 -1.05 -7.04
N GLU A 114 26.37 -2.33 -6.71
CA GLU A 114 25.24 -3.15 -7.21
C GLU A 114 23.85 -2.52 -6.94
N ASP A 115 23.79 -1.59 -5.99
CA ASP A 115 22.58 -0.85 -5.62
C ASP A 115 22.08 0.12 -6.70
N ASP A 116 22.93 0.57 -7.64
CA ASP A 116 22.53 1.46 -8.74
C ASP A 116 21.56 0.78 -9.72
N GLU A 117 21.69 -0.53 -9.92
CA GLU A 117 20.78 -1.32 -10.77
C GLU A 117 19.42 -1.51 -10.10
N VAL A 118 19.44 -1.77 -8.78
CA VAL A 118 18.23 -1.87 -7.95
C VAL A 118 17.52 -0.52 -7.89
N LEU A 119 18.27 0.58 -7.78
CA LEU A 119 17.74 1.93 -7.75
C LEU A 119 17.12 2.32 -9.09
N ASN A 120 17.77 2.00 -10.21
CA ASN A 120 17.19 2.16 -11.54
C ASN A 120 15.89 1.33 -11.69
N ARG A 121 15.85 0.12 -11.15
CA ARG A 121 14.64 -0.72 -11.17
C ARG A 121 13.51 -0.10 -10.35
N LEU A 122 13.79 0.41 -9.16
CA LEU A 122 12.78 1.03 -8.28
C LEU A 122 12.27 2.37 -8.81
N ILE A 123 13.13 3.17 -9.44
CA ILE A 123 12.76 4.48 -9.98
C ILE A 123 11.99 4.34 -11.30
N PHE A 124 12.42 3.44 -12.19
CA PHE A 124 11.86 3.34 -13.55
C PHE A 124 10.86 2.19 -13.73
N ASN A 125 10.78 1.23 -12.78
CA ASN A 125 9.78 0.16 -12.76
C ASN A 125 9.30 -0.14 -11.32
N PRO A 126 8.56 0.79 -10.68
CA PRO A 126 8.24 0.73 -9.25
C PRO A 126 7.22 -0.36 -8.89
N THR A 127 6.40 -0.80 -9.84
CA THR A 127 5.50 -1.95 -9.66
C THR A 127 6.28 -3.23 -9.96
N PRO A 128 6.35 -4.20 -9.04
CA PRO A 128 6.81 -5.53 -9.41
C PRO A 128 5.86 -6.03 -10.49
N ASP A 129 6.38 -6.22 -11.70
CA ASP A 129 5.61 -6.76 -12.79
C ASP A 129 5.09 -8.14 -12.34
N TYR A 130 3.80 -8.19 -12.00
CA TYR A 130 3.17 -9.39 -11.45
C TYR A 130 3.33 -10.57 -12.42
N ALA A 131 3.43 -10.28 -13.73
CA ALA A 131 3.75 -11.26 -14.75
C ALA A 131 5.15 -11.88 -14.56
N GLN A 132 6.15 -11.10 -14.16
CA GLN A 132 7.49 -11.61 -13.84
C GLN A 132 7.51 -12.45 -12.57
N LEU A 133 6.72 -12.06 -11.57
CA LEU A 133 6.60 -12.81 -10.31
C LEU A 133 5.94 -14.16 -10.55
N LEU A 134 4.82 -14.20 -11.27
CA LEU A 134 4.16 -15.42 -11.73
C LEU A 134 5.10 -16.30 -12.56
N ALA A 135 5.82 -15.73 -13.53
CA ALA A 135 6.78 -16.48 -14.34
C ALA A 135 7.89 -17.11 -13.50
N LYS A 136 8.37 -16.42 -12.45
CA LYS A 136 9.39 -16.93 -11.53
C LYS A 136 8.83 -18.02 -10.61
N GLU A 137 7.60 -17.87 -10.11
CA GLU A 137 6.93 -18.89 -9.31
C GLU A 137 6.64 -20.16 -10.12
N GLU A 138 6.21 -20.04 -11.38
CA GLU A 138 6.02 -21.17 -12.28
C GLU A 138 7.34 -21.90 -12.61
N GLN A 139 8.48 -21.19 -12.60
CA GLN A 139 9.80 -21.82 -12.74
C GLN A 139 10.20 -22.57 -11.47
N HIS A 140 9.86 -22.04 -10.30
CA HIS A 140 10.20 -22.67 -9.02
C HIS A 140 9.29 -23.87 -8.71
N ASN A 141 8.03 -23.82 -9.12
CA ASN A 141 7.01 -24.85 -8.88
C ASN A 141 6.98 -25.97 -9.94
N LEU A 142 8.02 -26.11 -10.76
CA LEU A 142 8.13 -27.23 -11.68
C LEU A 142 8.30 -28.54 -10.90
N PRO A 143 7.50 -29.58 -11.20
CA PRO A 143 7.64 -30.88 -10.54
C PRO A 143 9.00 -31.49 -10.89
N SER A 144 9.68 -32.05 -9.88
CA SER A 144 10.89 -32.84 -10.08
C SER A 144 10.52 -34.23 -10.56
N VAL A 145 11.24 -34.73 -11.58
CA VAL A 145 11.13 -36.12 -12.02
C VAL A 145 12.03 -36.99 -11.15
N SER A 146 11.50 -38.12 -10.68
CA SER A 146 12.32 -39.17 -10.08
C SER A 146 12.91 -40.05 -11.19
N ASP A 147 14.22 -40.33 -11.16
CA ASP A 147 14.95 -40.96 -12.27
C ASP A 147 14.71 -42.48 -12.43
N GLY A 148 13.53 -43.01 -12.07
CA GLY A 148 13.30 -44.46 -12.15
C GLY A 148 11.87 -44.97 -12.03
N GLY A 149 10.84 -44.12 -12.06
CA GLY A 149 9.44 -44.55 -12.01
C GLY A 149 8.74 -44.42 -13.37
N ASP A 150 8.05 -45.49 -13.79
CA ASP A 150 7.05 -45.46 -14.89
C ASP A 150 5.64 -45.18 -14.33
N SER A 151 5.54 -44.53 -13.16
CA SER A 151 4.25 -44.18 -12.57
C SER A 151 3.51 -43.18 -13.44
N HIS A 152 2.17 -43.20 -13.37
CA HIS A 152 1.32 -42.25 -14.10
C HIS A 152 1.75 -40.80 -13.82
N ASP A 153 2.15 -40.51 -12.59
CA ASP A 153 2.60 -39.19 -12.16
C ASP A 153 3.92 -38.78 -12.81
N ASP A 154 4.85 -39.72 -13.07
CA ASP A 154 6.12 -39.44 -13.73
C ASP A 154 5.91 -39.11 -15.22
N LEU A 155 4.97 -39.79 -15.88
CA LEU A 155 4.59 -39.48 -17.27
C LEU A 155 3.92 -38.11 -17.39
N LEU A 156 3.06 -37.74 -16.43
CA LEU A 156 2.45 -36.42 -16.36
C LEU A 156 3.49 -35.32 -16.13
N ASN A 157 4.42 -35.52 -15.19
CA ASN A 157 5.49 -34.56 -14.90
C ASN A 157 6.40 -34.34 -16.13
N ARG A 158 6.77 -35.41 -16.85
CA ARG A 158 7.54 -35.30 -18.11
C ARG A 158 6.76 -34.58 -19.22
N PHE A 159 5.44 -34.78 -19.28
CA PHE A 159 4.59 -34.08 -20.25
C PHE A 159 4.53 -32.58 -19.97
N ILE A 160 4.33 -32.17 -18.72
CA ILE A 160 4.29 -30.76 -18.28
C ILE A 160 5.63 -30.06 -18.60
N ILE A 161 6.77 -30.72 -18.33
CA ILE A 161 8.10 -30.19 -18.65
C ILE A 161 8.29 -30.02 -20.16
N LYS A 162 7.84 -30.99 -20.96
CA LYS A 162 7.98 -30.98 -22.43
C LYS A 162 7.13 -29.90 -23.09
N GLN A 163 5.88 -29.72 -22.63
CA GLN A 163 4.99 -28.68 -23.15
C GLN A 163 5.56 -27.28 -22.89
N LYS A 164 6.10 -27.03 -21.68
CA LYS A 164 6.74 -25.75 -21.32
C LYS A 164 8.01 -25.45 -22.13
N GLN A 165 8.73 -26.46 -22.61
CA GLN A 165 9.88 -26.25 -23.48
C GLN A 165 9.48 -25.95 -24.94
N GLN A 166 8.29 -26.39 -25.37
CA GLN A 166 7.76 -26.15 -26.72
C GLN A 166 6.98 -24.84 -26.81
N GLU A 167 6.21 -24.51 -25.78
CA GLU A 167 5.61 -23.19 -25.57
C GLU A 167 6.71 -22.26 -25.05
N GLY A 168 7.57 -21.81 -25.97
CA GLY A 168 8.66 -20.88 -25.66
C GLY A 168 8.19 -19.78 -24.72
N SER A 169 8.98 -19.58 -23.66
CA SER A 169 8.92 -18.46 -22.72
C SER A 169 8.22 -17.24 -23.33
N ALA A 170 7.13 -16.81 -22.67
CA ALA A 170 6.36 -15.61 -23.00
C ALA A 170 7.27 -14.47 -23.47
N PRO A 171 6.83 -13.65 -24.47
CA PRO A 171 7.70 -12.70 -25.15
C PRO A 171 8.43 -11.83 -24.13
N GLN A 172 9.75 -12.00 -24.06
CA GLN A 172 10.63 -10.95 -23.57
C GLN A 172 10.63 -9.88 -24.66
N ASP A 173 9.63 -9.00 -24.64
CA ASP A 173 9.70 -7.77 -25.41
C ASP A 173 10.81 -6.91 -24.79
N GLU A 174 12.01 -6.97 -25.38
CA GLU A 174 12.79 -5.74 -25.53
C GLU A 174 11.86 -4.65 -26.06
N PRO A 175 11.92 -3.41 -25.55
CA PRO A 175 10.97 -2.37 -25.89
C PRO A 175 11.11 -1.95 -27.36
N SER A 176 10.44 -2.70 -28.23
CA SER A 176 10.18 -2.36 -29.62
C SER A 176 9.15 -1.26 -29.64
N ARG A 177 9.67 -0.04 -29.76
CA ARG A 177 9.00 1.21 -30.12
C ARG A 177 7.76 1.00 -31.01
N ILE A 178 6.55 1.16 -30.44
CA ILE A 178 5.29 1.21 -31.22
C ILE A 178 4.83 2.68 -31.34
N PRO A 179 4.42 3.15 -32.54
CA PRO A 179 3.95 4.51 -32.76
C PRO A 179 2.49 4.70 -32.32
N ALA A 180 2.13 5.97 -32.10
CA ALA A 180 0.81 6.44 -31.75
C ALA A 180 -0.30 5.96 -32.69
N VAL A 181 -1.52 5.77 -32.17
CA VAL A 181 -2.74 6.59 -32.45
C VAL A 181 -4.03 5.87 -31.95
N THR A 182 -4.93 6.70 -31.39
CA THR A 182 -6.38 6.55 -31.13
C THR A 182 -6.90 5.62 -30.02
N VAL A 183 -7.26 6.23 -28.90
CA VAL A 183 -8.27 5.74 -27.95
C VAL A 183 -9.45 6.71 -27.98
N GLU A 184 -10.62 6.28 -28.46
CA GLU A 184 -11.87 7.01 -28.26
C GLU A 184 -12.43 6.70 -26.87
N ASN A 185 -12.69 7.75 -26.10
CA ASN A 185 -13.10 7.68 -24.70
C ASN A 185 -14.60 8.00 -24.56
N ARG A 186 -15.38 7.10 -23.94
CA ARG A 186 -16.79 7.31 -23.59
C ARG A 186 -16.93 7.69 -22.11
N HIS A 187 -17.02 9.00 -21.88
CA HIS A 187 -17.74 9.78 -20.88
C HIS A 187 -18.13 9.15 -19.52
N SER A 188 -17.66 9.81 -18.45
CA SER A 188 -18.43 10.13 -17.25
C SER A 188 -17.85 11.41 -16.62
N ASP A 189 -18.68 12.45 -16.49
CA ASP A 189 -18.29 13.88 -16.52
C ASP A 189 -17.94 14.58 -15.19
N ASP A 190 -17.77 13.89 -14.06
CA ASP A 190 -17.50 14.57 -12.77
C ASP A 190 -16.03 14.53 -12.28
N ALA A 191 -15.11 13.94 -13.06
CA ALA A 191 -13.67 13.86 -12.72
C ALA A 191 -12.76 14.72 -13.62
N ALA A 192 -13.34 15.56 -14.48
CA ALA A 192 -12.64 16.16 -15.63
C ALA A 192 -11.55 17.18 -15.26
N ALA A 193 -11.73 17.97 -14.18
CA ALA A 193 -10.80 19.05 -13.86
C ALA A 193 -9.42 18.53 -13.40
N GLY A 194 -9.38 17.46 -12.61
CA GLY A 194 -8.13 16.84 -12.16
C GLY A 194 -7.41 16.10 -13.30
N GLN A 195 -8.15 15.36 -14.12
CA GLN A 195 -7.58 14.60 -15.23
C GLN A 195 -7.02 15.51 -16.35
N GLN A 196 -7.65 16.66 -16.60
CA GLN A 196 -7.11 17.66 -17.54
C GLN A 196 -5.80 18.28 -17.03
N GLN A 197 -5.69 18.54 -15.72
CA GLN A 197 -4.45 19.03 -15.13
C GLN A 197 -3.32 17.99 -15.19
N GLU A 198 -3.60 16.71 -14.89
CA GLU A 198 -2.62 15.64 -14.99
C GLU A 198 -2.13 15.43 -16.43
N THR A 199 -3.05 15.40 -17.41
CA THR A 199 -2.67 15.31 -18.83
C THR A 199 -1.88 16.54 -19.30
N SER A 200 -2.12 17.71 -18.72
CA SER A 200 -1.32 18.92 -18.96
C SER A 200 0.10 18.81 -18.41
N LEU A 201 0.25 18.33 -17.17
CA LEU A 201 1.57 18.17 -16.54
C LEU A 201 2.42 17.14 -17.29
N LEU A 202 1.79 16.03 -17.68
CA LEU A 202 2.41 15.00 -18.52
C LEU A 202 2.85 15.57 -19.88
N SER A 203 1.98 16.33 -20.54
CA SER A 203 2.28 16.94 -21.85
C SER A 203 3.39 17.99 -21.78
N GLU A 204 3.43 18.82 -20.72
CA GLU A 204 4.50 19.79 -20.49
C GLU A 204 5.85 19.10 -20.21
N SER A 205 5.84 18.04 -19.41
CA SER A 205 7.03 17.21 -19.16
C SER A 205 7.57 16.60 -20.46
N LEU A 206 6.66 16.07 -21.29
CA LEU A 206 6.99 15.49 -22.59
C LEU A 206 7.64 16.52 -23.53
N ALA A 207 7.11 17.75 -23.59
CA ALA A 207 7.73 18.84 -24.34
C ALA A 207 9.15 19.14 -23.84
N LYS A 208 9.37 19.22 -22.51
CA LYS A 208 10.70 19.45 -21.93
C LYS A 208 11.70 18.35 -22.30
N ILE A 209 11.25 17.09 -22.32
CA ILE A 209 12.08 15.95 -22.74
C ILE A 209 12.50 16.11 -24.21
N PHE A 210 11.58 16.47 -25.11
CA PHE A 210 11.93 16.68 -26.51
C PHE A 210 12.90 17.85 -26.74
N ILE A 211 12.80 18.91 -25.94
CA ILE A 211 13.77 20.01 -25.96
C ILE A 211 15.17 19.50 -25.57
N ARG A 212 15.26 18.69 -24.51
CA ARG A 212 16.53 18.07 -24.07
C ARG A 212 17.11 17.14 -25.14
N GLN A 213 16.26 16.36 -25.79
CA GLN A 213 16.63 15.47 -26.91
C GLN A 213 16.93 16.22 -28.23
N ARG A 214 16.92 17.55 -28.23
CA ARG A 214 17.10 18.43 -29.41
C ARG A 214 16.06 18.20 -30.51
N GLN A 215 14.90 17.63 -30.21
CA GLN A 215 13.77 17.47 -31.15
C GLN A 215 12.83 18.67 -31.05
N TYR A 216 13.31 19.84 -31.48
CA TYR A 216 12.60 21.11 -31.27
C TYR A 216 11.28 21.25 -32.03
N GLU A 217 11.13 20.57 -33.17
CA GLU A 217 9.90 20.63 -33.99
C GLU A 217 8.73 19.93 -33.28
N ARG A 218 8.96 18.73 -32.73
CA ARG A 218 7.97 18.01 -31.92
C ARG A 218 7.63 18.74 -30.62
N ALA A 219 8.64 19.32 -29.97
CA ALA A 219 8.40 20.14 -28.78
C ALA A 219 7.52 21.36 -29.09
N TYR A 220 7.68 21.97 -30.27
CA TYR A 220 6.87 23.10 -30.71
C TYR A 220 5.40 22.71 -30.94
N GLU A 221 5.14 21.55 -31.54
CA GLU A 221 3.78 21.02 -31.73
C GLU A 221 3.06 20.76 -30.41
N ILE A 222 3.74 20.17 -29.43
CA ILE A 222 3.15 19.88 -28.13
C ILE A 222 2.84 21.18 -27.38
N ILE A 223 3.75 22.15 -27.38
CA ILE A 223 3.54 23.44 -26.71
C ILE A 223 2.42 24.24 -27.40
N SER A 224 2.27 24.15 -28.73
CA SER A 224 1.18 24.82 -29.44
C SER A 224 -0.18 24.22 -29.07
N GLN A 225 -0.29 22.89 -29.01
CA GLN A 225 -1.50 22.21 -28.53
C GLN A 225 -1.81 22.58 -27.07
N LEU A 226 -0.80 22.65 -26.21
CA LEU A 226 -0.97 23.03 -24.82
C LEU A 226 -1.47 24.49 -24.67
N SER A 227 -1.01 25.39 -25.54
CA SER A 227 -1.45 26.79 -25.53
C SER A 227 -2.93 26.97 -25.88
N LEU A 228 -3.48 26.10 -26.73
CA LEU A 228 -4.91 26.10 -27.09
C LEU A 228 -5.78 25.66 -25.92
N ASN A 229 -5.30 24.70 -25.12
CA ASN A 229 -6.03 24.17 -23.97
C ASN A 229 -5.97 25.10 -22.74
N TYR A 230 -4.94 25.96 -22.64
CA TYR A 230 -4.67 26.79 -21.45
C TYR A 230 -4.38 28.26 -21.79
N PRO A 231 -5.42 29.06 -22.12
CA PRO A 231 -5.25 30.47 -22.47
C PRO A 231 -4.69 31.34 -21.33
N GLU A 232 -4.93 30.96 -20.07
CA GLU A 232 -4.42 31.65 -18.87
C GLU A 232 -2.88 31.75 -18.84
N LYS A 233 -2.18 30.75 -19.38
CA LYS A 233 -0.71 30.72 -19.47
C LYS A 233 -0.19 31.11 -20.86
N SER A 234 -1.00 31.76 -21.69
CA SER A 234 -0.68 32.10 -23.09
C SER A 234 0.64 32.86 -23.25
N VAL A 235 0.96 33.80 -22.35
CA VAL A 235 2.22 34.57 -22.38
C VAL A 235 3.44 33.67 -22.24
N TYR A 236 3.40 32.70 -21.31
CA TYR A 236 4.49 31.76 -21.09
C TYR A 236 4.73 30.88 -22.31
N PHE A 237 3.65 30.31 -22.88
CA PHE A 237 3.76 29.48 -24.08
C PHE A 237 4.24 30.28 -25.29
N ALA A 238 3.83 31.54 -25.43
CA ALA A 238 4.31 32.42 -26.49
C ALA A 238 5.84 32.59 -26.45
N ASP A 239 6.41 32.78 -25.28
CA ASP A 239 7.86 32.90 -25.13
C ASP A 239 8.60 31.59 -25.40
N GLN A 240 8.06 30.45 -24.94
CA GLN A 240 8.62 29.13 -25.27
C GLN A 240 8.58 28.85 -26.77
N MET A 241 7.46 29.17 -27.45
CA MET A 241 7.31 29.02 -28.89
C MET A 241 8.30 29.91 -29.66
N ARG A 242 8.52 31.16 -29.21
CA ARG A 242 9.52 32.07 -29.79
C ARG A 242 10.93 31.52 -29.65
N PHE A 243 11.26 30.99 -28.47
CA PHE A 243 12.55 30.34 -28.23
C PHE A 243 12.77 29.16 -29.17
N LEU A 244 11.82 28.22 -29.24
CA LEU A 244 11.94 27.04 -30.09
C LEU A 244 12.05 27.40 -31.57
N ARG A 245 11.24 28.34 -32.05
CA ARG A 245 11.32 28.84 -33.43
C ARG A 245 12.70 29.41 -33.75
N LYS A 246 13.31 30.17 -32.82
CA LYS A 246 14.65 30.72 -32.99
C LYS A 246 15.72 29.63 -33.04
N VAL A 247 15.62 28.61 -32.16
CA VAL A 247 16.54 27.47 -32.13
C VAL A 247 16.44 26.64 -33.40
N ILE A 248 15.23 26.35 -33.88
CA ILE A 248 14.99 25.63 -35.14
C ILE A 248 15.62 26.40 -36.31
N ALA A 249 15.37 27.70 -36.41
CA ALA A 249 15.94 28.53 -37.46
C ALA A 249 17.47 28.55 -37.43
N ASN A 250 18.08 28.64 -36.24
CA ASN A 250 19.54 28.58 -36.07
C ASN A 250 20.08 27.20 -36.51
N ARG A 251 19.45 26.11 -36.07
CA ARG A 251 19.84 24.76 -36.46
C ARG A 251 19.79 24.55 -37.98
N ARG A 252 18.72 25.02 -38.65
CA ARG A 252 18.58 24.94 -40.10
C ARG A 252 19.67 25.75 -40.82
N ARG A 253 20.01 26.94 -40.31
CA ARG A 253 21.10 27.77 -40.88
C ARG A 253 22.48 27.15 -40.69
N ASN A 254 22.74 26.45 -39.59
CA ASN A 254 24.01 25.75 -39.35
C ASN A 254 24.12 24.45 -40.17
N ALA A 255 23.02 23.74 -40.37
CA ALA A 255 23.00 22.53 -41.19
C ALA A 255 23.27 22.81 -42.68
N GLY A 256 22.90 23.99 -43.20
CA GLY A 256 23.21 24.40 -44.58
C GLY A 256 24.59 25.03 -44.77
N LYS A 257 25.43 25.10 -43.73
CA LYS A 257 26.81 25.63 -43.78
C LYS A 257 27.89 24.54 -43.67
N GLN A 258 27.49 23.28 -43.50
CA GLN A 258 28.35 22.10 -43.61
C GLN A 258 28.12 21.44 -44.96
#